data_AF-A0A128FKR7-F1
#
_entry.id   AF-A0A128FKR7-F1
#
_cell.length_a   1.000
_cell.length_b   1.000
_cell.length_c   1.000
_cell.angle_alpha   90.00
_cell.angle_beta   90.00
_cell.angle_gamma   90.00
#
_symmetry.space_group_name_H-M   'P 1'
#
loop_
_entity.id
_entity.type
_entity.pdbx_description
1 polymer ?
#
loop_
_entity_poly.entity_id
_entity_poly.type
_entity_poly.pdbx_seq_one_letter_code
_entity_poly.pdbx_strand_id
1 'polypeptide(L)'
;MGQYFHFNLERAGEMQKSVIIVRTCNVISQAEINSKHSEYVAQPCHPNGANIDEADIRITARKLLNSDQAQDLFVIIKSNLVHSKKVKDAQVAAFVKHVIKYLDPEVDIKHLQKSLEQQLEIMDCFVRYIHL
;
A
#
# COMPACT_ATOMS: atom_id res chain seq x y z
N MET A 1 14.98 23.37 -38.75
CA MET A 1 15.32 22.01 -38.26
C MET A 1 14.53 21.78 -36.99
N GLY A 2 13.47 20.96 -37.06
CA GLY A 2 12.65 20.66 -35.88
C GLY A 2 13.42 19.77 -34.92
N GLN A 3 13.71 20.29 -33.72
CA GLN A 3 14.18 19.45 -32.62
C GLN A 3 13.00 18.62 -32.14
N TYR A 4 12.97 17.36 -32.56
CA TYR A 4 12.06 16.37 -31.97
C TYR A 4 12.56 16.10 -30.54
N PHE A 5 11.91 16.71 -29.55
CA PHE A 5 12.03 16.29 -28.17
C PHE A 5 11.47 14.87 -28.06
N HIS A 6 12.34 13.87 -28.05
CA HIS A 6 11.97 12.52 -27.65
C HIS A 6 11.62 12.56 -26.15
N PHE A 7 10.34 12.75 -25.85
CA PHE A 7 9.83 12.63 -24.50
C PHE A 7 9.99 11.17 -24.09
N ASN A 8 10.93 10.89 -23.19
CA ASN A 8 11.17 9.53 -22.71
C ASN A 8 10.03 9.13 -21.77
N LEU A 9 9.01 8.47 -22.34
CA LEU A 9 7.80 8.01 -21.64
C LEU A 9 8.13 7.03 -20.51
N GLU A 10 9.18 6.23 -20.65
CA GLU A 10 9.62 5.29 -19.61
C GLU A 10 10.13 6.04 -18.37
N ARG A 11 10.96 7.07 -18.59
CA ARG A 11 11.46 7.94 -17.51
C ARG A 11 10.32 8.71 -16.82
N ALA A 12 9.30 9.12 -17.58
CA ALA A 12 8.12 9.77 -17.04
C ALA A 12 7.29 8.81 -16.15
N GLY A 13 7.11 7.55 -16.58
CA GLY A 13 6.42 6.52 -15.79
C GLY A 13 7.18 6.15 -14.51
N GLU A 14 8.51 6.06 -14.56
CA GLU A 14 9.33 5.84 -13.36
C GLU A 14 9.21 7.00 -12.37
N MET A 15 9.23 8.25 -12.85
CA MET A 15 9.06 9.43 -12.00
C MET A 15 7.68 9.45 -11.33
N GLN A 16 6.62 9.09 -12.05
CA GLN A 16 5.28 8.97 -11.49
C GLN A 16 5.21 7.87 -10.42
N LYS A 17 5.86 6.72 -10.64
CA LYS A 17 5.99 5.68 -9.62
C LYS A 17 6.70 6.21 -8.38
N SER A 18 7.82 6.91 -8.53
CA SER A 18 8.54 7.50 -7.40
C SER A 18 7.69 8.48 -6.59
N VAL A 19 6.91 9.34 -7.24
CA VAL A 19 6.00 10.28 -6.55
C VAL A 19 4.96 9.53 -5.73
N ILE A 20 4.36 8.47 -6.29
CA ILE A 20 3.38 7.65 -5.58
C ILE A 20 4.02 6.96 -4.36
N ILE A 21 5.24 6.43 -4.52
CA ILE A 21 5.96 5.77 -3.44
C ILE A 21 6.29 6.75 -2.31
N VAL A 22 6.82 7.94 -2.62
CA VAL A 22 7.09 8.98 -1.61
C VAL A 22 5.82 9.40 -0.88
N ARG A 23 4.70 9.57 -1.60
CA ARG A 23 3.41 9.88 -0.98
C ARG A 23 2.96 8.75 -0.05
N THR A 24 3.13 7.50 -0.47
CA THR A 24 2.79 6.34 0.36
C THR A 24 3.63 6.31 1.64
N CYS A 25 4.94 6.54 1.54
CA CYS A 25 5.81 6.62 2.72
C CYS A 25 5.37 7.74 3.68
N ASN A 26 5.00 8.92 3.15
CA ASN A 26 4.52 10.02 3.99
C ASN A 26 3.23 9.68 4.75
N VAL A 27 2.26 9.03 4.09
CA VAL A 27 1.03 8.56 4.74
C VAL A 27 1.35 7.58 5.87
N ILE A 28 2.30 6.67 5.62
CA ILE A 28 2.74 5.67 6.60
C ILE A 28 3.41 6.35 7.81
N SER A 29 4.36 7.27 7.58
CA SER A 29 5.08 7.98 8.64
C SER A 29 4.19 8.94 9.45
N GLN A 30 3.12 9.49 8.86
CA GLN A 30 2.18 10.35 9.60
C GLN A 30 1.34 9.59 10.65
N ALA A 31 1.28 8.25 10.58
CA ALA A 31 0.58 7.43 11.57
C ALA A 31 1.16 7.57 12.99
N GLU A 32 2.46 7.83 13.11
CA GLU A 32 3.09 8.02 14.42
C GLU A 32 2.68 9.35 15.07
N ILE A 33 2.52 10.42 14.28
CA ILE A 33 2.23 11.77 14.74
C ILE A 33 0.76 11.94 15.14
N ASN A 34 -0.16 11.34 14.37
CA ASN A 34 -1.61 11.51 14.55
C ASN A 34 -2.26 10.51 15.51
N SER A 35 -1.48 9.58 16.07
CA SER A 35 -1.93 8.58 17.06
C SER A 35 -2.56 9.17 18.35
N LYS A 36 -2.50 10.49 18.54
CA LYS A 36 -3.14 11.23 19.64
C LYS A 36 -4.58 11.67 19.37
N HIS A 37 -5.06 11.60 18.13
CA HIS A 37 -6.42 12.02 17.80
C HIS A 37 -7.33 10.86 17.39
N SER A 38 -8.28 10.61 18.28
CA SER A 38 -9.59 10.00 18.05
C SER A 38 -9.63 8.50 17.80
N GLU A 39 -10.11 7.80 18.82
CA GLU A 39 -10.66 6.45 18.80
C GLU A 39 -11.87 6.37 17.83
N TYR A 40 -11.60 6.24 16.54
CA TYR A 40 -12.55 5.60 15.65
C TYR A 40 -11.98 4.22 15.31
N VAL A 41 -12.35 3.22 16.13
CA VAL A 41 -12.15 1.83 15.76
C VAL A 41 -13.08 1.58 14.58
N ALA A 42 -12.55 1.73 13.36
CA ALA A 42 -13.22 1.21 12.18
C ALA A 42 -13.38 -0.29 12.42
N GLN A 43 -14.60 -0.72 12.78
CA GLN A 43 -14.96 -2.11 12.57
C GLN A 43 -14.66 -2.41 11.10
N PRO A 44 -14.04 -3.56 10.78
CA PRO A 44 -13.87 -3.96 9.40
C PRO A 44 -15.24 -3.85 8.75
N CYS A 45 -15.40 -2.93 7.80
CA CYS A 45 -16.65 -2.79 7.07
C CYS A 45 -16.86 -4.13 6.37
N HIS A 46 -17.68 -4.99 6.96
CA HIS A 46 -18.22 -6.20 6.35
C HIS A 46 -19.61 -5.83 5.85
N PRO A 47 -19.80 -5.40 4.59
CA PRO A 47 -21.13 -5.25 4.04
C PRO A 47 -21.81 -6.62 3.87
N ASN A 48 -21.05 -7.72 3.95
CA ASN A 48 -21.52 -9.10 3.93
C ASN A 48 -20.50 -9.98 4.68
N GLY A 49 -20.93 -10.75 5.68
CA GLY A 49 -20.11 -11.54 6.61
C GLY A 49 -19.28 -12.68 6.01
N ALA A 50 -18.44 -12.41 5.02
CA ALA A 50 -17.30 -13.25 4.71
C ALA A 50 -16.20 -12.93 5.74
N ASN A 51 -15.86 -13.90 6.59
CA ASN A 51 -14.65 -13.83 7.40
C ASN A 51 -13.47 -13.62 6.43
N ILE A 52 -12.84 -12.45 6.51
CA ILE A 52 -11.56 -12.24 5.84
C ILE A 52 -10.59 -13.11 6.63
N ASP A 53 -10.14 -14.22 6.06
CA ASP A 53 -9.13 -15.06 6.69
C ASP A 53 -7.78 -14.34 6.58
N GLU A 54 -7.50 -13.48 7.56
CA GLU A 54 -6.22 -12.78 7.66
C GLU A 54 -5.05 -13.78 7.74
N ALA A 55 -5.28 -14.98 8.27
CA ALA A 55 -4.24 -16.01 8.33
C ALA A 55 -3.86 -16.49 6.92
N ASP A 56 -4.82 -16.70 6.03
CA ASP A 56 -4.57 -17.04 4.63
C ASP A 56 -3.81 -15.93 3.87
N ILE A 57 -4.20 -14.67 4.11
CA ILE A 57 -3.52 -13.51 3.54
C ILE A 57 -2.07 -13.46 4.04
N ARG A 58 -1.86 -13.69 5.35
CA ARG A 58 -0.54 -13.66 5.99
C ARG A 58 0.35 -14.82 5.54
N ILE A 59 -0.21 -16.00 5.26
CA ILE A 59 0.51 -17.11 4.62
C ILE A 59 1.02 -16.70 3.23
N THR A 60 0.18 -16.02 2.45
CA THR A 60 0.56 -15.52 1.12
C THR A 60 1.63 -14.43 1.21
N ALA A 61 1.50 -13.50 2.15
CA ALA A 61 2.48 -12.45 2.39
C ALA A 61 3.88 -13.03 2.68
N ARG A 62 3.97 -14.02 3.57
CA ARG A 62 5.23 -14.72 3.92
C ARG A 62 5.91 -15.39 2.72
N LYS A 63 5.14 -15.86 1.73
CA LYS A 63 5.70 -16.48 0.52
C LYS A 63 6.30 -15.46 -0.45
N LEU A 64 5.80 -14.21 -0.43
CA LEU A 64 6.15 -13.19 -1.41
C LEU A 64 7.17 -12.16 -0.88
N LEU A 65 7.26 -12.03 0.45
CA LEU A 65 7.93 -10.94 1.15
C LEU A 65 8.72 -11.45 2.36
N ASN A 66 9.95 -10.95 2.50
CA ASN A 66 10.90 -11.42 3.51
C ASN A 66 10.95 -10.53 4.77
N SER A 67 10.28 -9.36 4.76
CA SER A 67 10.26 -8.40 5.86
C SER A 67 8.88 -8.41 6.52
N ASP A 68 8.84 -8.39 7.85
CA ASP A 68 7.59 -8.32 8.61
C ASP A 68 6.82 -7.02 8.31
N GLN A 69 7.52 -5.89 8.19
CA GLN A 69 6.91 -4.63 7.74
C GLN A 69 6.27 -4.77 6.36
N ALA A 70 6.95 -5.44 5.42
CA ALA A 70 6.41 -5.70 4.10
C ALA A 70 5.16 -6.59 4.19
N GLN A 71 5.20 -7.63 5.01
CA GLN A 71 4.05 -8.52 5.21
C GLN A 71 2.86 -7.77 5.82
N ASP A 72 3.08 -6.88 6.80
CA ASP A 72 2.02 -6.10 7.43
C ASP A 72 1.36 -5.14 6.43
N LEU A 73 2.14 -4.42 5.61
CA LEU A 73 1.60 -3.56 4.56
C LEU A 73 0.84 -4.34 3.48
N PHE A 74 1.34 -5.54 3.13
CA PHE A 74 0.64 -6.43 2.22
C PHE A 74 -0.72 -6.85 2.76
N VAL A 75 -0.79 -7.24 4.04
CA VAL A 75 -2.05 -7.63 4.69
C VAL A 75 -3.05 -6.47 4.66
N ILE A 76 -2.62 -5.24 4.97
CA ILE A 76 -3.48 -4.04 4.92
C ILE A 76 -4.08 -3.84 3.53
N ILE A 77 -3.24 -3.88 2.48
CA ILE A 77 -3.71 -3.65 1.12
C ILE A 77 -4.63 -4.80 0.68
N LYS A 78 -4.26 -6.05 0.99
CA LYS A 78 -4.99 -7.22 0.54
C LYS A 78 -6.35 -7.37 1.25
N SER A 79 -6.44 -7.04 2.53
CA SER A 79 -7.70 -7.05 3.28
C SER A 79 -8.70 -6.03 2.69
N ASN A 80 -8.20 -4.85 2.27
CA ASN A 80 -8.98 -3.83 1.57
C ASN A 80 -9.38 -4.24 0.12
N LEU A 81 -8.78 -5.29 -0.42
CA LEU A 81 -9.02 -5.80 -1.77
C LEU A 81 -9.74 -7.16 -1.78
N VAL A 82 -10.32 -7.60 -0.68
CA VAL A 82 -10.86 -8.97 -0.55
C VAL A 82 -11.85 -9.35 -1.66
N HIS A 83 -12.64 -8.39 -2.16
CA HIS A 83 -13.60 -8.63 -3.25
C HIS A 83 -13.05 -8.33 -4.66
N SER A 84 -11.83 -7.83 -4.77
CA SER A 84 -11.20 -7.51 -6.05
C SER A 84 -10.57 -8.73 -6.69
N LYS A 85 -11.20 -9.23 -7.75
CA LYS A 85 -10.64 -10.29 -8.62
C LYS A 85 -9.63 -9.75 -9.65
N LYS A 86 -9.51 -8.42 -9.77
CA LYS A 86 -8.69 -7.77 -10.82
C LYS A 86 -7.23 -7.63 -10.41
N VAL A 87 -6.95 -7.58 -9.11
CA VAL A 87 -5.61 -7.34 -8.58
C VAL A 87 -4.94 -8.65 -8.20
N LYS A 88 -3.77 -8.92 -8.79
CA LYS A 88 -2.95 -10.10 -8.49
C LYS A 88 -2.06 -9.83 -7.28
N ASP A 89 -1.78 -10.87 -6.49
CA ASP A 89 -0.90 -10.77 -5.31
C ASP A 89 0.51 -10.29 -5.67
N ALA A 90 1.00 -10.65 -6.86
CA ALA A 90 2.27 -10.15 -7.38
C ALA A 90 2.30 -8.63 -7.57
N GLN A 91 1.17 -7.99 -7.93
CA GLN A 91 1.08 -6.53 -8.08
C GLN A 91 1.12 -5.85 -6.70
N VAL A 92 0.43 -6.42 -5.71
CA VAL A 92 0.48 -5.95 -4.32
C VAL A 92 1.91 -6.10 -3.78
N ALA A 93 2.52 -7.26 -3.95
CA ALA A 93 3.89 -7.52 -3.49
C ALA A 93 4.92 -6.60 -4.17
N ALA A 94 4.78 -6.32 -5.46
CA ALA A 94 5.67 -5.40 -6.18
C ALA A 94 5.56 -3.96 -5.63
N PHE A 95 4.34 -3.48 -5.40
CA PHE A 95 4.11 -2.18 -4.77
C PHE A 95 4.72 -2.11 -3.38
N VAL A 96 4.43 -3.10 -2.53
CA VAL A 96 4.95 -3.18 -1.15
C VAL A 96 6.48 -3.17 -1.13
N LYS A 97 7.13 -3.96 -2.00
CA LYS A 97 8.61 -3.97 -2.10
C LYS A 97 9.17 -2.59 -2.45
N HIS A 98 8.50 -1.85 -3.32
CA HIS A 98 8.92 -0.50 -3.66
C HIS A 98 8.74 0.47 -2.49
N VAL A 99 7.63 0.39 -1.76
CA VAL A 99 7.40 1.25 -0.59
C VAL A 99 8.46 0.99 0.48
N ILE A 100 8.64 -0.28 0.87
CA ILE A 100 9.57 -0.67 1.94
C ILE A 100 11.03 -0.34 1.60
N LYS A 101 11.40 -0.26 0.31
CA LYS A 101 12.74 0.18 -0.09
C LYS A 101 13.07 1.61 0.36
N TYR A 102 12.07 2.47 0.50
CA TYR A 102 12.25 3.89 0.86
C TYR A 102 11.60 4.25 2.20
N LEU A 103 10.96 3.29 2.86
CA LEU A 103 10.36 3.50 4.16
C LEU A 103 11.43 3.30 5.24
N ASP A 104 11.33 4.10 6.30
CA ASP A 104 12.19 3.95 7.47
C ASP A 104 11.92 2.60 8.17
N PRO A 105 12.97 1.79 8.44
CA PRO A 105 12.81 0.48 9.09
C PRO A 105 12.25 0.56 10.52
N GLU A 106 12.26 1.73 11.17
CA GLU A 106 11.73 1.90 12.54
C GLU A 106 10.21 2.14 12.57
N VAL A 107 9.58 2.47 11.43
CA VAL A 107 8.16 2.82 11.39
C VAL A 107 7.26 1.62 11.67
N ASP A 108 6.32 1.80 12.61
CA ASP A 108 5.33 0.78 12.93
C ASP A 108 4.10 0.84 12.02
N ILE A 109 4.13 0.01 10.97
CA ILE A 109 3.06 -0.17 9.99
C ILE A 109 1.79 -0.74 10.63
N LYS A 110 1.87 -1.47 11.75
CA LYS A 110 0.68 -2.11 12.35
C LYS A 110 -0.32 -1.08 12.84
N HIS A 111 0.12 0.11 13.21
CA HIS A 111 -0.77 1.19 13.61
C HIS A 111 -1.67 1.71 12.48
N LEU A 112 -1.28 1.51 11.21
CA LEU A 112 -2.10 1.88 10.04
C LEU A 112 -3.40 1.06 9.94
N GLN A 113 -3.43 -0.15 10.50
CA GLN A 113 -4.65 -0.96 10.54
C GLN A 113 -5.79 -0.27 11.32
N LYS A 114 -5.49 0.71 12.17
CA LYS A 114 -6.50 1.41 12.99
C LYS A 114 -7.08 2.65 12.31
N SER A 115 -6.39 3.26 11.35
CA SER A 115 -6.84 4.49 10.70
C SER A 115 -7.42 4.22 9.31
N LEU A 116 -8.75 4.39 9.18
CA LEU A 116 -9.44 4.24 7.90
C LEU A 116 -8.95 5.24 6.85
N GLU A 117 -8.73 6.49 7.22
CA GLU A 117 -8.24 7.53 6.31
C GLU A 117 -6.89 7.13 5.70
N GLN A 118 -5.96 6.65 6.52
CA GLN A 118 -4.65 6.22 6.06
C GLN A 118 -4.74 4.99 5.16
N GLN A 119 -5.61 4.04 5.48
CA GLN A 119 -5.85 2.90 4.61
C GLN A 119 -6.41 3.34 3.25
N LEU A 120 -7.38 4.26 3.22
CA LEU A 120 -7.94 4.80 1.98
C LEU A 120 -6.87 5.53 1.15
N GLU A 121 -5.99 6.31 1.79
CA GLU A 121 -4.88 6.98 1.10
C GLU A 121 -3.84 6.01 0.55
N ILE A 122 -3.49 4.96 1.30
CA ILE A 122 -2.61 3.89 0.82
C ILE A 122 -3.26 3.17 -0.36
N MET A 123 -4.57 2.93 -0.31
CA MET A 123 -5.32 2.32 -1.40
C MET A 123 -5.38 3.22 -2.65
N ASP A 124 -5.56 4.54 -2.51
CA ASP A 124 -5.46 5.51 -3.63
C ASP A 124 -4.07 5.45 -4.28
N CYS A 125 -3.02 5.44 -3.45
CA CYS A 125 -1.65 5.31 -3.95
C CYS A 125 -1.43 3.99 -4.69
N PHE A 126 -1.90 2.88 -4.12
CA PHE A 126 -1.80 1.56 -4.75
C PHE A 126 -2.54 1.48 -6.09
N VAL A 127 -3.78 1.98 -6.15
CA VAL A 127 -4.58 1.98 -7.38
C VAL A 127 -3.89 2.80 -8.46
N ARG A 128 -3.36 3.97 -8.13
CA ARG A 128 -2.57 4.77 -9.10
C ARG A 128 -1.34 4.00 -9.56
N TYR A 129 -0.61 3.37 -8.64
CA TYR A 129 0.61 2.63 -8.96
C TYR A 129 0.42 1.53 -10.00
N ILE A 130 -0.69 0.77 -9.92
CA ILE A 130 -0.95 -0.36 -10.83
C ILE A 130 -1.57 0.06 -12.17
N HIS A 131 -2.00 1.31 -12.32
CA HIS A 131 -2.56 1.87 -13.57
C HIS A 131 -1.61 2.85 -14.28
N LEU A 132 -0.36 2.96 -13.80
CA LEU A 132 0.72 3.67 -14.50
C LEU A 132 1.27 2.87 -15.68
#